data_AF-A0A5I5A630-F1
#
_entry.id   AF-A0A5I5A630-F1
#
_cell.length_a   1.000
_cell.length_b   1.000
_cell.length_c   1.000
_cell.angle_alpha   90.00
_cell.angle_beta   90.00
_cell.angle_gamma   90.00
#
_symmetry.space_group_name_H-M   'P 1'
#
loop_
_entity.id
_entity.type
_entity.pdbx_description
1 polymer ?
#
loop_
_entity_poly.entity_id
_entity_poly.type
_entity_poly.pdbx_seq_one_letter_code
_entity_poly.pdbx_strand_id
1 'polypeptide(L)'
;MKSFFERWQPVFEIVSRILGNGWRVNLLDDCKYRVKLTSPQYKNYSVHIRMEKERLAIIGSVDSRNWRSPCYSCTVSPHRDPVEIAADIERKILVNAPQDIEKYQEYEKNLQNEEEKKRILKGMLSQIVQIESYYGALTGFEAENGLYGKITEHGENYDIYIRGMNIDQLVILAGMVKQL
;
A
#
# COMPACT_ATOMS: atom_id res chain seq x y z
N MET A 1 -31.10 -7.69 -18.92
CA MET A 1 -31.01 -6.47 -18.08
C MET A 1 -29.56 -6.00 -18.13
N LYS A 2 -29.28 -4.74 -18.49
CA LYS A 2 -27.90 -4.25 -18.52
C LYS A 2 -27.34 -4.14 -17.10
N SER A 3 -26.09 -4.53 -16.91
CA SER A 3 -25.37 -4.34 -15.64
C SER A 3 -25.17 -2.86 -15.31
N PHE A 4 -24.82 -2.55 -14.06
CA PHE A 4 -24.50 -1.15 -13.68
C PHE A 4 -23.39 -0.59 -14.57
N PHE A 5 -22.31 -1.35 -14.76
CA PHE A 5 -21.21 -0.96 -15.61
C PHE A 5 -21.66 -0.67 -17.06
N GLU A 6 -22.38 -1.60 -17.69
CA GLU A 6 -22.88 -1.42 -19.08
C GLU A 6 -23.82 -0.21 -19.23
N ARG A 7 -24.58 0.13 -18.18
CA ARG A 7 -25.49 1.28 -18.19
C ARG A 7 -24.72 2.60 -18.07
N TRP A 8 -23.70 2.65 -17.23
CA TRP A 8 -23.04 3.91 -16.85
C TRP A 8 -21.70 4.15 -17.55
N GLN A 9 -21.07 3.13 -18.12
CA GLN A 9 -19.82 3.26 -18.87
C GLN A 9 -19.90 4.37 -19.93
N PRO A 10 -20.90 4.43 -20.83
CA PRO A 10 -20.94 5.48 -21.87
C PRO A 10 -21.01 6.90 -21.30
N VAL A 11 -21.71 7.08 -20.18
CA VAL A 11 -21.80 8.38 -19.49
C VAL A 11 -20.42 8.76 -18.95
N PHE A 12 -19.77 7.84 -18.27
CA PHE A 12 -18.47 8.09 -17.65
C PHE A 12 -17.29 8.13 -18.62
N GLU A 13 -17.44 7.58 -19.83
CA GLU A 13 -16.53 7.85 -20.95
C GLU A 13 -16.59 9.31 -21.39
N ILE A 14 -17.79 9.90 -21.46
CA ILE A 14 -17.96 11.33 -21.77
C ILE A 14 -17.38 12.19 -20.64
N VAL A 15 -17.72 11.88 -19.39
CA VAL A 15 -17.14 12.56 -18.21
C VAL A 15 -15.62 12.52 -18.23
N SER A 16 -15.02 11.36 -18.54
CA SER A 16 -13.57 11.19 -18.62
C SER A 16 -12.93 12.06 -19.69
N ARG A 17 -13.58 12.20 -20.86
CA ARG A 17 -13.12 13.08 -21.94
C ARG A 17 -13.17 14.55 -21.52
N ILE A 18 -14.21 14.97 -20.81
CA ILE A 18 -14.38 16.35 -20.31
C ILE A 18 -13.34 16.67 -19.23
N LEU A 19 -13.09 15.74 -18.30
CA LEU A 19 -12.04 15.88 -17.28
C LEU A 19 -10.63 16.03 -17.89
N GLY A 20 -10.43 15.57 -19.13
CA GLY A 20 -9.14 15.63 -19.81
C GLY A 20 -8.07 14.81 -19.09
N ASN A 21 -6.81 15.23 -19.18
CA ASN A 21 -5.68 14.66 -18.43
C ASN A 21 -5.52 13.14 -18.51
N GLY A 22 -5.98 12.53 -19.60
CA GLY A 22 -5.91 11.08 -19.83
C GLY A 22 -6.83 10.24 -18.95
N TRP A 23 -7.83 10.85 -18.29
CA TRP A 23 -8.88 10.11 -17.60
C TRP A 23 -9.60 9.16 -18.56
N ARG A 24 -9.86 7.94 -18.09
CA ARG A 24 -10.59 6.91 -18.84
C ARG A 24 -11.30 5.95 -17.89
N VAL A 25 -12.34 5.31 -18.40
CA VAL A 25 -12.94 4.15 -17.73
C VAL A 25 -11.94 3.00 -17.76
N ASN A 26 -11.67 2.41 -16.60
CA ASN A 26 -10.79 1.26 -16.47
C ASN A 26 -11.52 -0.02 -16.86
N LEU A 27 -11.20 -0.55 -18.04
CA LEU A 27 -11.79 -1.79 -18.57
C LEU A 27 -11.19 -3.07 -17.96
N LEU A 28 -10.10 -2.95 -17.19
CA LEU A 28 -9.48 -4.07 -16.47
C LEU A 28 -10.14 -4.30 -15.10
N ASP A 29 -11.02 -3.39 -14.66
CA ASP A 29 -11.79 -3.57 -13.42
C ASP A 29 -12.93 -4.56 -13.67
N ASP A 30 -12.92 -5.70 -12.98
CA ASP A 30 -13.90 -6.79 -13.13
C ASP A 30 -15.18 -6.58 -12.30
N CYS A 31 -15.25 -5.50 -11.53
CA CYS A 31 -16.36 -5.21 -10.64
C CYS A 31 -17.59 -4.67 -11.38
N LYS A 32 -18.57 -5.54 -11.63
CA LYS A 32 -19.82 -5.22 -12.36
C LYS A 32 -20.72 -4.16 -11.71
N TYR A 33 -20.49 -3.82 -10.45
CA TYR A 33 -21.33 -2.92 -9.64
C TYR A 33 -20.77 -1.50 -9.52
N ARG A 34 -19.63 -1.21 -10.16
CA ARG A 34 -19.02 0.12 -10.16
C ARG A 34 -18.47 0.48 -11.52
N VAL A 35 -18.23 1.76 -11.74
CA VAL A 35 -17.34 2.25 -12.79
C VAL A 35 -16.09 2.78 -12.10
N LYS A 36 -14.91 2.37 -12.55
CA LYS A 36 -13.63 2.89 -12.05
C LYS A 36 -13.01 3.77 -13.13
N LEU A 37 -12.63 4.99 -12.77
CA LEU A 37 -11.86 5.90 -13.61
C LEU A 37 -10.41 5.91 -13.17
N THR A 38 -9.50 5.95 -14.13
CA THR A 38 -8.06 6.10 -13.89
C THR A 38 -7.45 7.07 -14.90
N SER A 39 -6.33 7.70 -14.54
CA SER A 39 -5.54 8.56 -15.42
C SER A 39 -4.05 8.22 -15.29
N PRO A 40 -3.25 8.25 -16.38
CA PRO A 40 -1.79 8.13 -16.29
C PRO A 40 -1.15 9.32 -15.57
N GLN A 41 -1.77 10.51 -15.61
CA GLN A 41 -1.26 11.70 -14.95
C GLN A 41 -1.50 11.64 -13.43
N TYR A 42 -2.54 10.93 -12.99
CA TYR A 42 -2.86 10.68 -11.59
C TYR A 42 -2.53 9.23 -11.21
N LYS A 43 -1.25 8.87 -11.34
CA LYS A 43 -0.81 7.49 -11.08
C LYS A 43 -1.18 7.04 -9.67
N ASN A 44 -1.74 5.85 -9.57
CA ASN A 44 -2.24 5.25 -8.33
C ASN A 44 -3.39 6.02 -7.66
N TYR A 45 -4.07 6.93 -8.36
CA TYR A 45 -5.32 7.52 -7.89
C TYR A 45 -6.46 7.05 -8.78
N SER A 46 -7.61 6.78 -8.17
CA SER A 46 -8.77 6.36 -8.93
C SER A 46 -10.05 6.99 -8.41
N VAL A 47 -11.05 7.09 -9.29
CA VAL A 47 -12.40 7.53 -8.94
C VAL A 47 -13.36 6.38 -9.17
N HIS A 48 -14.04 5.96 -8.13
CA HIS A 48 -15.03 4.90 -8.14
C HIS A 48 -16.44 5.49 -8.11
N ILE A 49 -17.30 4.96 -8.98
CA ILE A 49 -18.70 5.35 -9.04
C ILE A 49 -19.57 4.12 -8.84
N ARG A 50 -20.55 4.20 -7.94
CA ARG A 50 -21.54 3.15 -7.71
C ARG A 50 -22.92 3.75 -7.41
N MET A 51 -23.97 2.94 -7.51
CA MET A 51 -25.31 3.35 -7.07
C MET A 51 -25.44 3.16 -5.56
N GLU A 52 -25.84 4.20 -4.84
CA GLU A 52 -26.19 4.17 -3.43
C GLU A 52 -27.49 4.94 -3.21
N LYS A 53 -28.51 4.31 -2.62
CA LYS A 53 -29.80 4.95 -2.30
C LYS A 53 -30.33 5.80 -3.47
N GLU A 54 -30.36 5.21 -4.66
CA GLU A 54 -30.83 5.82 -5.92
C GLU A 54 -30.00 6.99 -6.46
N ARG A 55 -28.83 7.26 -5.88
CA ARG A 55 -27.87 8.28 -6.34
C ARG A 55 -26.56 7.66 -6.77
N LEU A 56 -25.85 8.34 -7.67
CA LEU A 56 -24.48 7.96 -8.01
C LEU A 56 -23.55 8.49 -6.91
N ALA A 57 -22.99 7.59 -6.12
CA ALA A 57 -21.92 7.89 -5.19
C ALA A 57 -20.58 7.85 -5.92
N ILE A 58 -19.85 8.96 -5.89
CA ILE A 58 -18.55 9.14 -6.52
C ILE A 58 -17.53 9.30 -5.41
N ILE A 59 -16.49 8.47 -5.41
CA ILE A 59 -15.46 8.43 -4.37
C ILE A 59 -14.09 8.40 -5.06
N GLY A 60 -13.18 9.30 -4.68
CA GLY A 60 -11.80 9.27 -5.14
C GLY A 60 -10.81 9.13 -3.99
N SER A 61 -9.75 8.37 -4.25
CA SER A 61 -8.67 8.12 -3.30
C SER A 61 -7.45 7.55 -4.02
N VAL A 62 -6.31 7.55 -3.33
CA VAL A 62 -5.15 6.77 -3.76
C VAL A 62 -5.42 5.27 -3.59
N ASP A 63 -5.17 4.50 -4.65
CA ASP A 63 -5.14 3.04 -4.68
C ASP A 63 -3.90 2.53 -3.94
N SER A 64 -4.02 2.24 -2.65
CA SER A 64 -2.93 1.64 -1.85
C SER A 64 -3.45 0.54 -0.91
N ARG A 65 -2.61 -0.49 -0.73
CA ARG A 65 -2.83 -1.55 0.28
C ARG A 65 -2.14 -1.24 1.60
N ASN A 66 -1.05 -0.49 1.56
CA ASN A 66 -0.17 -0.22 2.70
C ASN A 66 -0.50 1.12 3.38
N TRP A 67 -1.06 2.07 2.62
CA TRP A 67 -1.38 3.39 3.11
C TRP A 67 -2.88 3.68 3.05
N ARG A 68 -3.43 4.20 4.14
CA ARG A 68 -4.83 4.63 4.20
C ARG A 68 -4.94 6.08 3.78
N SER A 69 -5.21 6.28 2.48
CA SER A 69 -5.42 7.60 1.90
C SER A 69 -6.75 8.23 2.39
N PRO A 70 -6.82 9.55 2.56
CA PRO A 70 -8.09 10.26 2.67
C PRO A 70 -8.99 9.97 1.46
N CYS A 71 -10.29 9.79 1.72
CA CYS A 71 -11.27 9.58 0.66
C CYS A 71 -12.11 10.84 0.48
N TYR A 72 -12.24 11.29 -0.76
CA TYR A 72 -13.12 12.40 -1.12
C TYR A 72 -14.36 11.84 -1.80
N SER A 73 -15.53 12.37 -1.46
CA SER A 73 -16.77 11.83 -2.00
C SER A 73 -17.82 12.90 -2.26
N CYS A 74 -18.68 12.63 -3.24
CA CYS A 74 -19.89 13.39 -3.50
C CYS A 74 -20.98 12.47 -4.05
N THR A 75 -22.24 12.93 -4.04
CA THR A 75 -23.34 12.19 -4.66
C THR A 75 -24.08 13.05 -5.68
N VAL A 76 -24.38 12.47 -6.83
CA VAL A 76 -25.10 13.16 -7.91
C VAL A 76 -26.36 12.39 -8.30
N SER A 77 -27.33 13.12 -8.87
CA SER A 77 -28.52 12.49 -9.46
C SER A 77 -28.10 11.61 -10.65
N PRO A 78 -28.74 10.44 -10.87
CA PRO A 78 -28.56 9.66 -12.10
C PRO A 78 -28.85 10.45 -13.39
N HIS A 79 -29.62 11.54 -13.31
CA HIS A 79 -29.98 12.39 -14.45
C HIS A 79 -29.10 13.63 -14.60
N ARG A 80 -28.06 13.79 -13.77
CA ARG A 80 -27.14 14.93 -13.83
C ARG A 80 -26.38 14.92 -15.16
N ASP A 81 -26.18 16.10 -15.73
CA ASP A 81 -25.45 16.25 -16.99
C ASP A 81 -23.97 15.84 -16.83
N PRO A 82 -23.36 15.12 -17.80
CA PRO A 82 -21.96 14.71 -17.73
C PRO A 82 -20.96 15.86 -17.51
N VAL A 83 -21.22 17.06 -18.03
CA VAL A 83 -20.37 18.25 -17.82
C VAL A 83 -20.41 18.68 -16.36
N GLU A 84 -21.60 18.68 -15.74
CA GLU A 84 -21.75 18.99 -14.31
C GLU A 84 -21.10 17.92 -13.42
N ILE A 85 -21.19 16.64 -13.81
CA ILE A 85 -20.52 15.55 -13.09
C ILE A 85 -19.00 15.73 -13.14
N ALA A 86 -18.44 16.07 -14.30
CA ALA A 86 -17.01 16.32 -14.45
C ALA A 86 -16.55 17.50 -13.57
N ALA A 87 -17.29 18.62 -13.59
CA ALA A 87 -16.99 19.77 -12.74
C ALA A 87 -17.09 19.44 -11.23
N ASP A 88 -18.05 18.60 -10.84
CA ASP A 88 -18.18 18.11 -9.46
C ASP A 88 -17.00 17.20 -9.07
N ILE A 89 -16.53 16.33 -9.96
CA ILE A 89 -15.34 15.48 -9.74
C ILE A 89 -14.09 16.34 -9.57
N GLU A 90 -13.85 17.27 -10.50
CA GLU A 90 -12.68 18.13 -10.47
C GLU A 90 -12.60 18.93 -9.16
N ARG A 91 -13.71 19.60 -8.80
CA ARG A 91 -13.74 20.50 -7.65
C ARG A 91 -13.78 19.79 -6.30
N LYS A 92 -14.44 18.63 -6.20
CA LYS A 92 -14.69 17.96 -4.90
C LYS A 92 -13.82 16.74 -4.65
N ILE A 93 -13.38 16.07 -5.71
CA ILE A 93 -12.66 14.80 -5.62
C ILE A 93 -11.18 15.02 -5.94
N LEU A 94 -10.87 15.70 -7.04
CA LEU A 94 -9.49 15.83 -7.53
C LEU A 94 -8.69 16.98 -6.92
N VAL A 95 -9.34 17.85 -6.13
CA VAL A 95 -8.72 19.06 -5.55
C VAL A 95 -7.43 18.78 -4.77
N ASN A 96 -7.36 17.65 -4.05
CA ASN A 96 -6.18 17.26 -3.26
C ASN A 96 -5.44 16.05 -3.84
N ALA A 97 -5.88 15.54 -5.00
CA ALA A 97 -5.31 14.32 -5.58
C ALA A 97 -3.79 14.41 -5.82
N PRO A 98 -3.21 15.52 -6.32
CA PRO A 98 -1.76 15.64 -6.46
C PRO A 98 -1.00 15.49 -5.13
N GLN A 99 -1.48 16.17 -4.07
CA GLN A 99 -0.86 16.14 -2.75
C GLN A 99 -0.96 14.75 -2.10
N ASP A 100 -2.09 14.07 -2.28
CA ASP A 100 -2.27 12.71 -1.76
C ASP A 100 -1.38 11.70 -2.49
N ILE A 101 -1.21 11.85 -3.81
CA ILE A 101 -0.30 11.04 -4.60
C ILE A 101 1.15 11.25 -4.14
N GLU A 102 1.57 12.50 -3.89
CA GLU A 102 2.91 12.81 -3.39
C GLU A 102 3.17 12.16 -2.04
N LYS A 103 2.24 12.30 -1.08
CA LYS A 103 2.34 11.65 0.24
C LYS A 103 2.41 10.12 0.13
N TYR A 104 1.63 9.54 -0.77
CA TYR A 104 1.69 8.11 -1.03
C TYR A 104 3.06 7.68 -1.58
N GLN A 105 3.62 8.43 -2.53
CA GLN A 105 4.94 8.12 -3.09
C GLN A 105 6.04 8.21 -2.03
N GLU A 106 5.98 9.22 -1.16
CA GLU A 106 6.91 9.34 -0.04
C GLU A 106 6.79 8.15 0.92
N TYR A 107 5.55 7.78 1.28
CA TYR A 107 5.28 6.62 2.13
C TYR A 107 5.82 5.32 1.53
N GLU A 108 5.56 5.04 0.25
CA GLU A 108 6.06 3.84 -0.43
C GLU A 108 7.58 3.82 -0.54
N LYS A 109 8.21 4.97 -0.80
CA LYS A 109 9.68 5.07 -0.83
C LYS A 109 10.26 4.74 0.54
N ASN A 110 9.66 5.24 1.62
CA ASN A 110 10.10 4.93 2.97
C ASN A 110 9.91 3.44 3.28
N LEU A 111 8.78 2.86 2.89
CA LEU A 111 8.54 1.42 3.07
C LEU A 111 9.59 0.57 2.32
N GLN A 112 9.90 0.91 1.06
CA GLN A 112 10.93 0.24 0.27
C GLN A 112 12.33 0.38 0.89
N ASN A 113 12.67 1.56 1.43
CA ASN A 113 13.94 1.77 2.11
C ASN A 113 14.06 0.90 3.37
N GLU A 114 12.99 0.76 4.15
CA GLU A 114 12.98 -0.10 5.34
C GLU A 114 13.08 -1.58 4.96
N GLU A 115 12.39 -2.02 3.90
CA GLU A 115 12.53 -3.38 3.37
C GLU A 115 13.96 -3.65 2.87
N GLU A 116 14.59 -2.69 2.21
CA GLU A 116 15.97 -2.80 1.73
C GLU A 116 16.97 -2.90 2.89
N LYS A 117 16.85 -2.06 3.91
CA LYS A 117 17.67 -2.14 5.13
C LYS A 117 17.58 -3.52 5.76
N LYS A 118 16.37 -4.06 5.90
CA LYS A 118 16.15 -5.42 6.44
C LYS A 118 16.78 -6.49 5.55
N ARG A 119 16.72 -6.34 4.23
CA ARG A 119 17.35 -7.27 3.28
C ARG A 119 18.88 -7.24 3.40
N ILE A 120 19.48 -6.05 3.48
CA ILE A 120 20.93 -5.87 3.69
C ILE A 120 21.36 -6.51 5.01
N LEU A 121 20.64 -6.23 6.11
CA LEU A 121 20.95 -6.80 7.43
C LEU A 121 20.89 -8.34 7.41
N LYS A 122 19.85 -8.92 6.78
CA LYS A 122 19.78 -10.38 6.58
C LYS A 122 20.96 -10.90 5.75
N GLY A 123 21.34 -10.20 4.68
CA GLY A 123 22.49 -10.57 3.86
C GLY A 123 23.82 -10.52 4.61
N MET A 124 24.00 -9.57 5.53
CA MET A 124 25.17 -9.50 6.41
C MET A 124 25.18 -10.65 7.41
N LEU A 125 24.05 -10.89 8.09
CA LEU A 125 23.91 -11.98 9.05
C LEU A 125 24.12 -13.35 8.40
N SER A 126 23.74 -13.53 7.13
CA SER A 126 23.87 -14.81 6.43
C SER A 126 25.31 -15.16 6.06
N GLN A 127 26.25 -14.22 6.19
CA GLN A 127 27.68 -14.51 6.08
C GLN A 127 28.25 -15.12 7.37
N ILE A 128 27.51 -15.03 8.49
CA ILE A 128 27.98 -15.41 9.83
C ILE A 128 27.27 -16.68 10.30
N VAL A 129 25.96 -16.79 10.04
CA VAL A 129 25.10 -17.90 10.49
C VAL A 129 24.13 -18.31 9.39
N GLN A 130 23.67 -19.56 9.42
CA GLN A 130 22.57 -19.99 8.56
C GLN A 130 21.31 -19.25 8.98
N ILE A 131 20.62 -18.62 8.02
CA ILE A 131 19.41 -17.85 8.29
C ILE A 131 18.16 -18.66 7.96
N GLU A 132 17.17 -18.57 8.85
CA GLU A 132 15.89 -19.24 8.70
C GLU A 132 14.71 -18.28 8.89
N SER A 133 13.55 -18.64 8.34
CA SER A 133 12.31 -17.92 8.62
C SER A 133 11.86 -18.19 10.06
N TYR A 134 11.58 -17.13 10.82
CA TYR A 134 11.08 -17.25 12.19
C TYR A 134 9.89 -16.33 12.40
N TYR A 135 8.76 -16.89 12.85
CA TYR A 135 7.52 -16.13 13.03
C TYR A 135 7.66 -15.02 14.09
N GLY A 136 7.24 -13.80 13.73
CA GLY A 136 7.29 -12.64 14.62
C GLY A 136 8.70 -12.13 14.92
N ALA A 137 9.67 -12.40 14.05
CA ALA A 137 11.04 -11.95 14.16
C ALA A 137 11.52 -11.37 12.83
N LEU A 138 12.60 -10.59 12.86
CA LEU A 138 13.29 -10.18 11.63
C LEU A 138 13.76 -11.45 10.91
N THR A 139 14.45 -12.32 11.65
CA THR A 139 14.94 -13.61 11.14
C THR A 139 15.31 -14.59 12.24
N GLY A 140 15.25 -15.88 11.95
CA GLY A 140 15.86 -16.94 12.75
C GLY A 140 17.29 -17.22 12.29
N PHE A 141 18.07 -17.91 13.13
CA PHE A 141 19.38 -18.40 12.75
C PHE A 141 19.73 -19.73 13.40
N GLU A 142 20.64 -20.46 12.75
CA GLU A 142 21.33 -21.64 13.27
C GLU A 142 22.82 -21.51 12.98
N ALA A 143 23.64 -21.85 13.97
CA ALA A 143 25.09 -21.85 13.88
C ALA A 143 25.63 -23.27 13.87
N GLU A 144 26.79 -23.48 13.25
CA GLU A 144 27.41 -24.81 13.09
C GLU A 144 27.69 -25.52 14.42
N ASN A 145 27.86 -24.77 15.51
CA ASN A 145 28.06 -25.28 16.86
C ASN A 145 26.76 -25.71 17.56
N GLY A 146 25.64 -25.77 16.83
CA GLY A 146 24.32 -26.19 17.33
C GLY A 146 23.57 -25.10 18.11
N LEU A 147 24.09 -23.88 18.19
CA LEU A 147 23.34 -22.74 18.73
C LEU A 147 22.33 -22.26 17.71
N TYR A 148 21.13 -21.93 18.17
CA TYR A 148 20.07 -21.41 17.29
C TYR A 148 19.25 -20.36 18.01
N GLY A 149 18.53 -19.56 17.25
CA GLY A 149 17.89 -18.39 17.83
C GLY A 149 17.10 -17.55 16.86
N LYS A 150 16.78 -16.34 17.31
CA LYS A 150 16.08 -15.34 16.51
C LYS A 150 16.58 -13.95 16.84
N ILE A 151 16.43 -13.07 15.85
CA ILE A 151 16.67 -11.63 15.97
C ILE A 151 15.33 -10.92 15.75
N THR A 152 14.92 -10.11 16.72
CA THR A 152 13.72 -9.27 16.64
C THR A 152 14.12 -7.81 16.53
N GLU A 153 13.33 -7.04 15.79
CA GLU A 153 13.54 -5.61 15.53
C GLU A 153 12.46 -4.81 16.25
N HIS A 154 12.88 -3.78 17.01
CA HIS A 154 12.02 -2.91 17.81
C HIS A 154 12.39 -1.45 17.54
N GLY A 155 11.85 -0.88 16.45
CA GLY A 155 12.24 0.45 16.01
C GLY A 155 13.71 0.45 15.58
N GLU A 156 14.54 1.28 16.22
CA GLU A 156 15.99 1.33 15.95
C GLU A 156 16.80 0.29 16.75
N ASN A 157 16.15 -0.49 17.62
CA ASN A 157 16.80 -1.49 18.48
C ASN A 157 16.61 -2.91 17.96
N TYR A 158 17.53 -3.80 18.35
CA TYR A 158 17.48 -5.22 18.03
C TYR A 158 17.65 -6.05 19.29
N ASP A 159 16.81 -7.09 19.43
CA ASP A 159 17.01 -8.10 20.44
C ASP A 159 17.48 -9.39 19.78
N ILE A 160 18.44 -10.05 20.41
CA ILE A 160 18.91 -11.38 20.02
C ILE A 160 18.53 -12.39 21.11
N TYR A 161 17.94 -13.49 20.67
CA TYR A 161 17.57 -14.59 21.55
C TYR A 161 18.28 -15.85 21.09
N ILE A 162 19.12 -16.43 21.96
CA ILE A 162 19.99 -17.56 21.66
C ILE A 162 19.62 -18.75 22.55
N ARG A 163 19.51 -19.95 21.96
CA ARG A 163 19.25 -21.23 22.62
C ARG A 163 20.38 -22.22 22.35
N GLY A 164 20.45 -23.24 23.20
CA GLY A 164 21.43 -24.34 23.08
C GLY A 164 22.77 -24.09 23.77
N MET A 165 22.92 -22.96 24.49
CA MET A 165 24.17 -22.64 25.18
C MET A 165 24.38 -23.49 26.43
N ASN A 166 25.61 -23.93 26.64
CA ASN A 166 26.09 -24.42 27.93
C ASN A 166 26.57 -23.26 28.84
N ILE A 167 26.98 -23.58 30.07
CA ILE A 167 27.40 -22.57 31.06
C ILE A 167 28.60 -21.76 30.56
N ASP A 168 29.61 -22.42 29.98
CA ASP A 168 30.84 -21.75 29.52
C ASP A 168 30.53 -20.77 28.38
N GLN A 169 29.73 -21.19 27.40
CA GLN A 169 29.29 -20.34 26.28
C GLN A 169 28.48 -19.14 26.76
N LEU A 170 27.60 -19.32 27.76
CA LEU A 170 26.84 -18.23 28.36
C LEU A 170 27.76 -17.20 29.03
N VAL A 171 28.76 -17.66 29.80
CA VAL A 171 29.72 -16.77 30.47
C VAL A 171 30.57 -16.02 29.45
N ILE A 172 31.02 -16.68 28.39
CA ILE A 172 31.78 -16.04 27.29
C ILE A 172 30.94 -14.95 26.63
N LEU A 173 29.69 -15.26 26.25
CA LEU A 173 28.80 -14.29 25.60
C LEU A 173 28.51 -13.10 26.51
N ALA A 174 28.22 -13.32 27.79
CA ALA A 174 28.02 -12.24 28.76
C ALA A 174 29.27 -11.36 28.90
N GLY A 175 30.46 -11.96 28.83
CA GLY A 175 31.73 -11.25 28.80
C GLY A 175 31.92 -10.40 27.54
N MET A 176 31.53 -10.91 26.36
CA MET A 176 31.56 -10.15 25.10
C MET A 176 30.60 -8.96 25.14
N VAL A 177 29.37 -9.16 25.65
CA VAL A 177 28.38 -8.09 25.77
C VAL A 177 28.88 -6.96 26.66
N LYS A 178 29.61 -7.25 27.73
CA LYS A 178 30.24 -6.23 28.60
C LYS A 178 31.22 -5.32 27.84
N GLN A 179 31.78 -5.77 26.71
CA GLN A 179 32.79 -5.04 25.94
C GLN A 179 32.21 -4.24 24.76
N LEU A 180 30.93 -4.44 24.42
CA LEU A 180 30.21 -3.65 23.41
C LEU A 180 29.86 -2.26 23.95
#